data_AF-A0A251YEA9-F1
#
_entry.id   AF-A0A251YEA9-F1
#
_cell.length_a   1.000
_cell.length_b   1.000
_cell.length_c   1.000
_cell.angle_alpha   90.00
_cell.angle_beta   90.00
_cell.angle_gamma   90.00
#
_symmetry.space_group_name_H-M   'P 1'
#
loop_
_entity.id
_entity.type
_entity.pdbx_description
1 polymer ?
#
loop_
_entity_poly.entity_id
_entity_poly.type
_entity_poly.pdbx_seq_one_letter_code
_entity_poly.pdbx_strand_id
1 'polypeptide(L)' 'MAGEYGRGMDQQWIGSWGWVTLALVNAGLAEQKGRSRWNWFLVSLLLGPIATLFIVTWERVP' A
#
# COMPACT_ATOMS: atom_id res chain seq x y z
N MET A 1 30.05 17.69 -6.62
CA MET A 1 29.64 16.98 -5.40
C MET A 1 28.21 17.33 -4.93
N ALA A 2 27.29 17.75 -5.82
CA ALA A 2 25.92 18.17 -5.46
C ALA A 2 24.84 17.07 -5.65
N GLY A 3 25.23 15.84 -5.98
CA GLY A 3 24.31 14.77 -6.41
C GLY A 3 23.86 13.78 -5.34
N GLU A 4 24.44 13.81 -4.14
CA GLU A 4 24.20 12.77 -3.12
C GLU A 4 23.27 13.22 -2.00
N TYR A 5 23.23 14.52 -1.70
CA TYR A 5 22.31 15.09 -0.69
C TYR A 5 20.83 14.90 -1.05
N GLY A 6 20.50 14.86 -2.35
CA GLY A 6 19.13 14.72 -2.83
C GLY A 6 18.61 13.28 -2.85
N ARG A 7 19.49 12.27 -2.89
CA ARG A 7 19.17 10.84 -3.07
C ARG A 7 18.89 10.06 -1.78
N GLY A 8 19.18 10.65 -0.62
CA GLY A 8 18.94 10.00 0.68
C GLY A 8 17.52 10.23 1.18
N MET A 9 16.98 11.44 0.99
CA MET A 9 15.67 11.83 1.53
C MET A 9 14.52 11.27 0.69
N ASP A 10 14.59 11.39 -0.64
CA ASP A 10 13.65 10.82 -1.62
C ASP A 10 13.50 9.30 -1.51
N GLN A 11 14.61 8.55 -1.40
CA GLN A 11 14.57 7.09 -1.29
C GLN A 11 13.92 6.63 0.02
N GLN A 12 14.18 7.34 1.12
CA GLN A 12 13.61 7.04 2.44
C GLN A 12 12.14 7.49 2.55
N TRP A 13 11.78 8.61 1.89
CA TRP A 13 10.40 9.10 1.78
C TRP A 13 9.52 8.11 1.01
N ILE A 14 9.97 7.68 -0.17
CA ILE A 14 9.25 6.72 -1.01
C ILE A 14 9.22 5.34 -0.35
N GLY A 15 10.31 4.92 0.30
CA GLY A 15 10.40 3.61 0.94
C GLY A 15 9.48 3.45 2.16
N SER A 16 9.54 4.37 3.12
CA SER A 16 8.81 4.20 4.40
C SER A 16 7.40 4.79 4.35
N TRP A 17 7.26 6.02 3.87
CA TRP A 17 5.95 6.69 3.82
C TRP A 17 5.12 6.23 2.63
N GLY A 18 5.75 5.96 1.49
CA GLY A 18 5.07 5.39 0.33
C GLY A 18 4.39 4.06 0.63
N TRP A 19 4.97 3.22 1.49
CA TRP A 19 4.36 1.94 1.90
C TRP A 19 3.09 2.12 2.74
N VAL A 20 3.09 3.05 3.69
CA VAL A 20 1.91 3.36 4.51
C VAL A 20 0.80 3.99 3.66
N THR A 21 1.16 4.91 2.75
CA THR A 21 0.21 5.48 1.79
C THR A 21 -0.41 4.40 0.91
N LEU A 22 0.38 3.47 0.37
CA LEU A 22 -0.13 2.33 -0.40
C LEU A 22 -1.10 1.47 0.43
N ALA A 23 -0.77 1.20 1.69
CA ALA A 23 -1.64 0.42 2.57
C ALA A 23 -2.99 1.12 2.82
N LEU A 24 -3.01 2.45 2.97
CA LEU A 24 -4.24 3.23 3.12
C LEU A 24 -5.09 3.22 1.84
N VAL A 25 -4.47 3.39 0.68
CA VAL A 25 -5.18 3.35 -0.62
C VAL A 25 -5.82 1.97 -0.85
N ASN A 26 -5.08 0.90 -0.58
CA ASN A 26 -5.59 -0.46 -0.67
C ASN A 26 -6.77 -0.71 0.29
N ALA A 27 -6.71 -0.15 1.51
CA ALA A 27 -7.80 -0.24 2.47
C ALA A 27 -9.09 0.42 1.94
N GLY A 28 -8.97 1.58 1.29
CA GLY A 28 -10.10 2.27 0.65
C GLY A 28 -10.67 1.52 -0.57
N LEU A 29 -9.79 0.93 -1.40
CA LEU A 29 -10.22 0.06 -2.51
C LEU A 29 -10.98 -1.18 -2.03
N ALA A 30 -10.55 -1.77 -0.92
CA ALA A 30 -11.24 -2.90 -0.31
C ALA A 30 -12.62 -2.50 0.26
N GLU A 31 -12.73 -1.33 0.88
CA GLU A 31 -13.99 -0.79 1.39
C GLU A 31 -15.01 -0.54 0.28
N GLN A 32 -14.58 0.02 -0.86
CA GLN A 32 -15.42 0.20 -2.04
C GLN A 32 -15.95 -1.13 -2.62
N LYS A 33 -15.25 -2.24 -2.36
CA LYS A 33 -15.67 -3.61 -2.72
C LYS A 33 -16.48 -4.31 -1.61
N GLY A 34 -16.93 -3.59 -0.58
CA GLY A 34 -17.68 -4.16 0.54
C GLY A 34 -16.88 -5.12 1.41
N ARG A 35 -15.55 -4.95 1.47
CA ARG A 35 -14.65 -5.73 2.32
C ARG A 35 -14.15 -4.89 3.49
N SER A 36 -13.70 -5.54 4.57
CA SER A 36 -13.20 -4.85 5.75
C SER A 36 -11.95 -4.02 5.44
N ARG A 37 -12.10 -2.68 5.46
CA ARG A 37 -10.99 -1.72 5.34
C ARG A 37 -9.82 -2.07 6.26
N TRP A 38 -10.11 -2.48 7.49
CA TRP A 38 -9.08 -2.70 8.51
C TRP A 38 -8.26 -3.97 8.27
N ASN A 39 -8.91 -5.07 7.86
CA ASN A 39 -8.17 -6.28 7.49
C ASN A 39 -7.27 -6.02 6.29
N TRP A 40 -7.78 -5.33 5.26
CA TRP A 40 -7.01 -5.06 4.04
C TRP A 40 -5.92 -4.00 4.23
N PHE A 41 -6.08 -3.07 5.17
CA PHE A 41 -5.01 -2.19 5.64
C PHE A 41 -3.85 -3.00 6.24
N LEU A 42 -4.13 -3.87 7.22
CA LEU A 42 -3.11 -4.68 7.89
C LEU A 42 -2.42 -5.66 6.92
N VAL A 43 -3.20 -6.28 6.03
CA VAL A 43 -2.66 -7.15 4.96
C VAL A 43 -1.74 -6.36 4.04
N SER A 44 -2.10 -5.12 3.69
CA SER A 44 -1.25 -4.25 2.85
C SER A 44 -0.02 -3.71 3.57
N LEU A 45 -0.10 -3.51 4.88
CA LEU A 45 1.07 -3.11 5.67
C LEU A 45 2.13 -4.22 5.69
N LEU A 46 1.70 -5.49 5.73
CA LEU A 46 2.57 -6.67 5.74
C LEU A 46 3.05 -7.10 4.34
N LEU A 47 2.16 -7.09 3.34
CA LEU A 47 2.43 -7.64 2.01
C LEU A 47 2.68 -6.57 0.93
N GLY A 48 2.40 -5.30 1.23
CA GLY A 48 2.62 -4.18 0.31
C GLY A 48 1.83 -4.32 -0.99
N PRO A 49 2.46 -4.10 -2.16
CA PRO A 49 1.82 -4.18 -3.48
C PRO A 49 1.15 -5.54 -3.77
N ILE A 50 1.61 -6.62 -3.14
CA ILE A 50 1.01 -7.95 -3.30
C ILE A 50 -0.43 -7.96 -2.75
N ALA A 51 -0.71 -7.21 -1.69
CA ALA A 51 -2.08 -7.05 -1.19
C ALA A 51 -2.99 -6.39 -2.23
N THR A 52 -2.47 -5.43 -3.02
CA THR A 52 -3.23 -4.79 -4.10
C THR A 52 -3.66 -5.81 -5.16
N LEU A 53 -2.77 -6.73 -5.53
CA LEU A 53 -3.08 -7.79 -6.48
C LEU A 53 -4.26 -8.64 -5.96
N PHE A 54 -4.25 -9.06 -4.71
CA PHE A 54 -5.35 -9.82 -4.11
C PHE A 54 -6.65 -9.02 -3.98
N ILE A 55 -6.59 -7.72 -3.69
CA ILE A 55 -7.79 -6.86 -3.65
C ILE A 55 -8.44 -6.75 -5.03
N VAL A 56 -7.61 -6.65 -6.08
CA VAL A 56 -8.09 -6.43 -7.44
C VAL A 56 -8.57 -7.72 -8.09
N THR A 57 -7.79 -8.81 -8.02
CA THR A 57 -8.05 -10.06 -8.76
C THR A 57 -9.02 -11.01 -8.06
N TRP A 58 -9.08 -10.99 -6.73
CA TRP A 58 -9.94 -11.91 -6.00
C TRP A 58 -11.37 -11.37 -6.00
N GLU A 59 -12.33 -12.08 -6.59
CA GLU A 59 -13.75 -11.75 -6.51
C GLU A 59 -14.30 -12.02 -5.11
N ARG A 60 -15.30 -11.25 -4.66
CA ARG A 60 -15.90 -11.49 -3.35
C ARG A 60 -16.65 -12.82 -3.45
N VAL A 61 -16.19 -13.83 -2.68
CA VAL A 61 -16.92 -15.09 -2.54
C VAL A 61 -18.32 -14.73 -2.03
N PRO A 62 -19.41 -15.22 -2.67
CA PRO A 62 -20.79 -14.93 -2.28
C PRO A 62 -21.05 -15.16 -0.79
#